data_AF-A0A1G5F474-F1
#
_entry.id   AF-A0A1G5F474-F1
#
_cell.length_a   1.000
_cell.length_b   1.000
_cell.length_c   1.000
_cell.angle_alpha   90.00
_cell.angle_beta   90.00
_cell.angle_gamma   90.00
#
_symmetry.space_group_name_H-M   'P 1'
#
loop_
_entity.id
_entity.type
_entity.pdbx_description
1 polymer ?
#
loop_
_entity_poly.entity_id
_entity_poly.type
_entity_poly.pdbx_seq_one_letter_code
_entity_poly.pdbx_strand_id
1 'polypeptide(L)'
;MNILLYDFLNSYIQYDLVHYLEKAGHKCANVLYREGVDKYEDEKFTARMEKDLDGGSFDLVLTTNFWPVVSKVCNRRGIKYVSWFFDSPPNLPTAECMEYECNRIFFFARADYERYKALGLSNVYYLPLAVNAERLSTLRVDEKKYGCEISFVGKLYESMLPAMMSHMDEYQRGYIDGVVKTQLQLYGGYIVDDVITEEFSESVRKRYRQLSEKAIQISRMELAWAVASHVTHLERMTLLSVLSGRHQVKLYTFELTEDERRILPKVEYCGSVDYLDEMPQVFAASKINLCPVLKANRSGIPLRALDVMGAGGFLLSSYQSELAEYFYDGQECVLYTSLEDAIAKADFYLAHEDIRQQIAAAGRARIQEAFGYEDRIEALLSV
;
A
#
# COMPACT_ATOMS: atom_id res chain seq x y z
N MET A 1 13.85 17.69 19.34
CA MET A 1 12.43 18.11 19.42
C MET A 1 11.67 17.12 20.29
N ASN A 2 10.59 17.56 20.93
CA ASN A 2 9.60 16.71 21.59
C ASN A 2 8.45 16.46 20.62
N ILE A 3 8.22 15.20 20.26
CA ILE A 3 7.29 14.79 19.21
C ILE A 3 6.21 13.92 19.83
N LEU A 4 4.95 14.30 19.64
CA LEU A 4 3.80 13.47 20.00
C LEU A 4 3.37 12.67 18.77
N LEU A 5 3.33 11.35 18.87
CA LEU A 5 2.87 10.48 17.79
C LEU A 5 1.58 9.77 18.17
N TYR A 6 0.66 9.65 17.21
CA TYR A 6 -0.51 8.79 17.33
C TYR A 6 -0.47 7.68 16.29
N ASP A 7 -0.55 6.44 16.75
CA ASP A 7 -0.74 5.27 15.91
C ASP A 7 -2.18 4.76 16.04
N PHE A 8 -2.98 5.09 15.03
CA PHE A 8 -4.38 4.69 14.92
C PHE A 8 -4.58 3.37 14.17
N LEU A 9 -3.58 2.95 13.39
CA LEU A 9 -3.73 1.86 12.42
C LEU A 9 -2.88 0.64 12.77
N ASN A 10 -2.05 0.74 13.81
CA ASN A 10 -0.95 -0.20 14.04
C ASN A 10 -0.09 -0.29 12.77
N SER A 11 0.32 0.88 12.25
CA SER A 11 0.97 1.00 10.93
C SER A 11 2.30 0.25 10.90
N TYR A 12 2.57 -0.43 9.77
CA TYR A 12 3.81 -1.17 9.56
C TYR A 12 5.07 -0.31 9.67
N ILE A 13 4.98 0.98 9.35
CA ILE A 13 6.12 1.90 9.39
C ILE A 13 6.30 2.57 10.76
N GLN A 14 5.31 2.49 11.67
CA GLN A 14 5.32 3.25 12.92
C GLN A 14 6.53 2.91 13.80
N TYR A 15 6.85 1.61 13.92
CA TYR A 15 7.95 1.16 14.76
C TYR A 15 9.29 1.74 14.31
N ASP A 16 9.61 1.60 13.02
CA ASP A 16 10.86 2.13 12.47
C ASP A 16 10.88 3.65 12.47
N LEU A 17 9.76 4.29 12.17
CA LEU A 17 9.64 5.75 12.22
C LEU A 17 10.00 6.29 13.61
N VAL A 18 9.45 5.70 14.69
CA VAL A 18 9.78 6.08 16.06
C VAL A 18 11.25 5.80 16.37
N HIS A 19 11.74 4.61 16.00
CA HIS A 19 13.14 4.23 16.21
C HIS A 19 14.12 5.25 15.60
N TYR A 20 13.91 5.67 14.35
CA TYR A 20 14.81 6.61 13.68
C TYR A 20 14.65 8.05 14.16
N LEU A 21 13.45 8.47 14.60
CA LEU A 21 13.28 9.74 15.30
C LEU A 21 14.09 9.79 16.60
N GLU A 22 14.04 8.73 17.41
CA GLU A 22 14.81 8.63 18.65
C GLU A 22 16.32 8.54 18.38
N LYS A 23 16.72 7.76 17.36
CA LYS A 23 18.12 7.67 16.89
C LYS A 23 18.68 9.03 16.45
N ALA A 24 17.85 9.87 15.84
CA ALA A 24 18.19 11.26 15.48
C ALA A 24 18.18 12.24 16.67
N GLY A 25 17.94 11.76 17.90
CA GLY A 25 17.99 12.55 19.13
C GLY A 25 16.70 13.28 19.49
N HIS A 26 15.57 12.94 18.86
CA HIS A 26 14.26 13.47 19.22
C HIS A 26 13.65 12.67 20.38
N LYS A 27 12.81 13.32 21.20
CA LYS A 27 12.04 12.66 22.26
C LYS A 27 10.66 12.33 21.71
N CYS A 28 10.30 11.06 21.67
CA CYS A 28 9.04 10.60 21.10
C CYS A 28 8.07 10.13 22.20
N ALA A 29 6.88 10.73 22.24
CA ALA A 29 5.75 10.20 22.97
C ALA A 29 4.84 9.47 21.99
N ASN A 30 5.03 8.16 21.83
CA ASN A 30 4.22 7.35 20.91
C ASN A 30 2.97 6.79 21.59
N VAL A 31 1.79 7.19 21.13
CA VAL A 31 0.50 6.77 21.67
C VAL A 31 -0.18 5.79 20.70
N LEU A 32 -0.24 4.52 21.09
CA LEU A 32 -1.06 3.53 20.40
C LEU A 32 -2.53 3.71 20.77
N TYR A 33 -3.34 4.15 19.81
CA TYR A 33 -4.77 4.42 20.01
C TYR A 33 -5.61 3.31 19.38
N ARG A 34 -6.09 2.37 20.21
CA ARG A 34 -6.78 1.16 19.75
C ARG A 34 -8.30 1.31 19.59
N GLU A 35 -8.87 2.41 20.06
CA GLU A 35 -10.31 2.63 19.91
C GLU A 35 -10.61 3.13 18.50
N GLY A 36 -11.79 2.82 17.97
CA GLY A 36 -12.21 3.39 16.69
C GLY A 36 -12.30 4.91 16.79
N VAL A 37 -11.72 5.60 15.81
CA VAL A 37 -11.71 7.07 15.73
C VAL A 37 -12.38 7.49 14.43
N ASP A 38 -13.36 8.39 14.53
CA ASP A 38 -13.84 9.10 13.36
C ASP A 38 -12.75 10.06 12.88
N LYS A 39 -12.36 9.96 11.60
CA LYS A 39 -11.26 10.74 11.04
C LYS A 39 -11.49 12.25 11.10
N TYR A 40 -12.73 12.70 11.07
CA TYR A 40 -13.11 14.11 10.94
C TYR A 40 -13.57 14.72 12.25
N GLU A 41 -14.40 14.00 13.01
CA GLU A 41 -15.04 14.51 14.22
C GLU A 41 -15.17 13.43 15.29
N ASP A 42 -14.26 13.47 16.26
CA ASP A 42 -14.27 12.56 17.41
C ASP A 42 -13.98 13.35 18.70
N GLU A 43 -15.03 13.63 19.49
CA GLU A 43 -14.91 14.39 20.73
C GLU A 43 -14.06 13.67 21.78
N LYS A 44 -14.14 12.33 21.83
CA LYS A 44 -13.42 11.52 22.81
C LYS A 44 -11.92 11.56 22.53
N PHE A 45 -11.53 11.35 21.28
CA PHE A 45 -10.15 11.50 20.85
C PHE A 45 -9.67 12.95 21.01
N THR A 46 -10.49 13.93 20.63
CA THR A 46 -10.15 15.36 20.80
C THR A 46 -9.83 15.69 22.25
N ALA A 47 -10.69 15.32 23.20
CA ALA A 47 -10.46 15.55 24.63
C ALA A 47 -9.21 14.81 25.13
N ARG A 48 -8.95 13.60 24.61
CA ARG A 48 -7.73 12.86 24.93
C ARG A 48 -6.49 13.59 24.43
N MET A 49 -6.48 14.05 23.19
CA MET A 49 -5.35 14.74 22.59
C MET A 49 -5.05 16.07 23.28
N GLU A 50 -6.08 16.86 23.62
CA GLU A 50 -5.91 18.10 24.39
C GLU A 50 -5.24 17.80 25.76
N LYS A 51 -5.66 16.74 26.45
CA LYS A 51 -5.04 16.30 27.71
C LYS A 51 -3.59 15.86 27.54
N ASP A 52 -3.28 15.11 26.48
CA ASP A 52 -1.91 14.69 26.20
C ASP A 52 -1.01 15.92 25.93
N LEU A 53 -1.51 16.90 25.17
CA LEU A 53 -0.83 18.16 24.89
C LEU A 53 -0.67 19.07 26.11
N ASP A 54 -1.63 19.07 27.05
CA ASP A 54 -1.51 19.82 28.32
C ASP A 54 -0.54 19.12 29.30
N GLY A 55 -0.32 17.81 29.14
CA GLY A 55 0.57 17.00 29.97
C GLY A 55 2.06 17.15 29.63
N GLY A 56 2.42 17.87 28.57
CA GLY A 56 3.80 18.02 28.13
C GLY A 56 4.02 19.24 27.22
N SER A 57 5.25 19.44 26.76
CA SER A 57 5.58 20.44 25.74
C SER A 57 6.03 19.72 24.49
N PHE A 58 5.33 19.94 23.38
CA PHE A 58 5.57 19.30 22.09
C PHE A 58 5.83 20.33 21.01
N ASP A 59 6.84 20.07 20.18
CA ASP A 59 7.19 20.92 19.04
C ASP A 59 6.34 20.59 17.81
N LEU A 60 5.94 19.31 17.67
CA LEU A 60 5.06 18.85 16.60
C LEU A 60 4.29 17.59 17.00
N VAL A 61 3.18 17.37 16.30
CA VAL A 61 2.42 16.11 16.29
C VAL A 61 2.70 15.38 14.97
N LEU A 62 2.88 14.06 15.02
CA LEU A 62 3.15 13.22 13.85
C LEU A 62 2.20 12.02 13.77
N THR A 63 1.70 11.72 12.59
CA THR A 63 0.89 10.52 12.33
C THR A 63 1.25 9.84 11.02
N THR A 64 1.01 8.53 10.95
CA THR A 64 0.88 7.84 9.67
C THR A 64 -0.50 8.08 9.09
N ASN A 65 -0.56 8.42 7.80
CA ASN A 65 -1.72 8.97 7.10
C ASN A 65 -2.22 10.30 7.71
N PHE A 66 -2.95 11.10 6.93
CA PHE A 66 -3.54 12.33 7.45
C PHE A 66 -4.86 12.07 8.21
N TRP A 67 -4.95 12.66 9.39
CA TRP A 67 -6.12 12.63 10.28
C TRP A 67 -6.66 14.05 10.48
N PRO A 68 -7.79 14.40 9.84
CA PRO A 68 -8.41 15.73 9.99
C PRO A 68 -8.69 16.12 11.45
N VAL A 69 -9.12 15.18 12.30
CA VAL A 69 -9.35 15.44 13.72
C VAL A 69 -8.07 15.89 14.46
N VAL A 70 -6.91 15.33 14.11
CA VAL A 70 -5.60 15.75 14.63
C VAL A 70 -5.23 17.14 14.11
N SER A 71 -5.43 17.39 12.82
CA SER A 71 -5.20 18.69 12.18
C SER A 71 -6.01 19.81 12.86
N LYS A 72 -7.31 19.57 13.12
CA LYS A 72 -8.20 20.51 13.80
C LYS A 72 -7.68 20.89 15.20
N VAL A 73 -7.20 19.92 15.98
CA VAL A 73 -6.60 20.19 17.30
C VAL A 73 -5.29 20.97 17.16
N CYS A 74 -4.40 20.54 16.27
CA CYS A 74 -3.11 21.18 16.04
C CYS A 74 -3.27 22.65 15.62
N ASN A 75 -4.20 22.93 14.71
CA ASN A 75 -4.50 24.27 14.24
C ASN A 75 -5.01 25.19 15.37
N ARG A 76 -5.91 24.70 16.23
CA ARG A 76 -6.39 25.48 17.40
C ARG A 76 -5.29 25.78 18.41
N ARG A 77 -4.35 24.85 18.58
CA ARG A 77 -3.24 24.96 19.54
C ARG A 77 -1.99 25.65 18.96
N GLY A 78 -1.97 25.93 17.66
CA GLY A 78 -0.80 26.49 16.97
C GLY A 78 0.40 25.53 16.94
N ILE A 79 0.16 24.21 16.94
CA ILE A 79 1.22 23.19 16.93
C ILE A 79 1.38 22.65 15.51
N LYS A 80 2.63 22.45 15.06
CA LYS A 80 2.91 21.86 13.75
C LYS A 80 2.41 20.41 13.68
N TYR A 81 1.78 20.05 12.57
CA TYR A 81 1.28 18.71 12.31
C TYR A 81 1.96 18.12 11.07
N VAL A 82 2.63 16.99 11.23
CA VAL A 82 3.25 16.23 10.14
C VAL A 82 2.48 14.93 9.92
N SER A 83 2.09 14.64 8.69
CA SER A 83 1.47 13.36 8.35
C SER A 83 2.17 12.71 7.16
N TRP A 84 2.45 11.41 7.25
CA TRP A 84 3.08 10.65 6.16
C TRP A 84 2.21 9.48 5.73
N PHE A 85 1.72 9.51 4.50
CA PHE A 85 0.89 8.45 3.95
C PHE A 85 1.70 7.21 3.60
N PHE A 86 1.13 6.05 3.92
CA PHE A 86 1.62 4.75 3.47
C PHE A 86 0.55 3.94 2.70
N ASP A 87 -0.67 4.47 2.60
CA ASP A 87 -1.79 3.91 1.82
C ASP A 87 -2.13 4.81 0.62
N SER A 88 -2.39 4.18 -0.53
CA SER A 88 -2.81 4.85 -1.78
C SER A 88 -3.98 4.06 -2.39
N PRO A 89 -5.04 4.73 -2.88
CA PRO A 89 -5.31 6.15 -2.72
C PRO A 89 -5.62 6.50 -1.25
N PRO A 90 -5.40 7.74 -0.80
CA PRO A 90 -5.76 8.18 0.53
C PRO A 90 -7.24 7.94 0.83
N ASN A 91 -7.52 7.25 1.93
CA ASN A 91 -8.89 7.08 2.43
C ASN A 91 -9.36 8.38 3.11
N LEU A 92 -9.66 9.37 2.29
CA LEU A 92 -10.14 10.70 2.65
C LEU A 92 -11.24 11.14 1.65
N PRO A 93 -12.52 11.17 2.08
CA PRO A 93 -13.62 11.66 1.24
C PRO A 93 -13.49 13.12 0.82
N THR A 94 -12.89 13.97 1.66
CA THR A 94 -12.70 15.40 1.38
C THR A 94 -11.26 15.82 1.70
N ALA A 95 -10.87 17.00 1.23
CA ALA A 95 -9.60 17.65 1.60
C ALA A 95 -9.77 18.66 2.74
N GLU A 96 -10.85 18.53 3.52
CA GLU A 96 -11.14 19.43 4.64
C GLU A 96 -9.92 19.55 5.55
N CYS A 97 -9.64 20.77 5.99
CA CYS A 97 -8.58 21.16 6.92
C CYS A 97 -7.15 20.87 6.48
N MET A 98 -6.93 20.37 5.26
CA MET A 98 -5.59 20.17 4.73
C MET A 98 -4.89 21.51 4.47
N GLU A 99 -5.64 22.58 4.20
CA GLU A 99 -5.15 23.93 3.93
C GLU A 99 -4.56 24.64 5.16
N TYR A 100 -4.74 24.11 6.37
CA TYR A 100 -4.23 24.75 7.58
C TYR A 100 -2.70 24.86 7.56
N GLU A 101 -2.20 26.04 7.92
CA GLU A 101 -0.76 26.37 7.85
C GLU A 101 0.10 25.49 8.76
N CYS A 102 -0.49 24.92 9.83
CA CYS A 102 0.19 23.99 10.72
C CYS A 102 0.58 22.67 10.06
N ASN A 103 -0.08 22.29 8.97
CA ASN A 103 0.08 20.97 8.37
C ASN A 103 1.29 20.89 7.45
N ARG A 104 1.91 19.71 7.42
CA ARG A 104 2.89 19.25 6.43
C ARG A 104 2.52 17.82 6.04
N ILE A 105 2.04 17.65 4.82
CA ILE A 105 1.36 16.42 4.39
C ILE A 105 2.18 15.73 3.31
N PHE A 106 2.66 14.53 3.59
CA PHE A 106 3.56 13.79 2.71
C PHE A 106 2.86 12.58 2.10
N PHE A 107 2.88 12.50 0.77
CA PHE A 107 2.37 11.36 0.01
C PHE A 107 3.52 10.53 -0.56
N PHE A 108 3.47 9.21 -0.39
CA PHE A 108 4.47 8.31 -0.98
C PHE A 108 4.24 8.00 -2.46
N ALA A 109 3.02 8.18 -2.93
CA ALA A 109 2.61 7.99 -4.32
C ALA A 109 2.54 9.35 -5.03
N ARG A 110 3.24 9.49 -6.16
CA ARG A 110 3.32 10.77 -6.88
C ARG A 110 1.97 11.23 -7.42
N ALA A 111 1.13 10.32 -7.92
CA ALA A 111 -0.20 10.65 -8.42
C ALA A 111 -1.09 11.25 -7.32
N ASP A 112 -0.98 10.77 -6.07
CA ASP A 112 -1.71 11.36 -4.95
C ASP A 112 -1.16 12.76 -4.63
N TYR A 113 0.17 12.91 -4.53
CA TYR A 113 0.80 14.22 -4.35
C TYR A 113 0.34 15.23 -5.40
N GLU A 114 0.40 14.88 -6.68
CA GLU A 114 0.01 15.76 -7.80
C GLU A 114 -1.49 16.11 -7.72
N ARG A 115 -2.35 15.14 -7.39
CA ARG A 115 -3.78 15.35 -7.21
C ARG A 115 -4.06 16.40 -6.13
N TYR A 116 -3.45 16.27 -4.95
CA TYR A 116 -3.65 17.22 -3.86
C TYR A 116 -2.96 18.56 -4.12
N LYS A 117 -1.82 18.56 -4.82
CA LYS A 117 -1.14 19.78 -5.25
C LYS A 117 -2.01 20.60 -6.21
N ALA A 118 -2.71 19.93 -7.13
CA ALA A 118 -3.63 20.56 -8.06
C ALA A 118 -4.85 21.22 -7.40
N LEU A 119 -5.15 20.90 -6.13
CA LEU A 119 -6.16 21.61 -5.32
C LEU A 119 -5.67 22.97 -4.81
N GLY A 120 -4.43 23.36 -5.09
CA GLY A 120 -3.85 24.63 -4.64
C GLY A 120 -3.17 24.55 -3.26
N LEU A 121 -3.00 23.35 -2.70
CA LEU A 121 -2.35 23.16 -1.41
C LEU A 121 -0.84 23.43 -1.51
N SER A 122 -0.34 24.35 -0.67
CA SER A 122 1.07 24.73 -0.63
C SER A 122 1.93 23.84 0.29
N ASN A 123 1.27 23.08 1.16
CA ASN A 123 1.83 22.32 2.27
C ASN A 123 1.78 20.79 2.09
N VAL A 124 1.65 20.35 0.82
CA VAL A 124 1.71 18.94 0.43
C VAL A 124 3.04 18.64 -0.27
N TYR A 125 3.58 17.45 -0.04
CA TYR A 125 4.91 17.03 -0.49
C TYR A 125 4.89 15.59 -0.96
N TYR A 126 5.78 15.26 -1.88
CA TYR A 126 6.06 13.89 -2.30
C TYR A 126 7.25 13.35 -1.52
N LEU A 127 7.12 12.16 -0.91
CA LEU A 127 8.17 11.49 -0.17
C LEU A 127 7.99 9.96 -0.18
N PRO A 128 8.78 9.21 -0.96
CA PRO A 128 8.74 7.75 -0.98
C PRO A 128 8.96 7.15 0.41
N LEU A 129 8.42 5.96 0.65
CA LEU A 129 8.61 5.22 1.90
C LEU A 129 10.10 4.84 2.11
N ALA A 130 10.40 4.35 3.31
CA ALA A 130 11.72 3.86 3.70
C ALA A 130 11.62 2.50 4.37
N VAL A 131 12.77 1.82 4.45
CA VAL A 131 12.93 0.55 5.15
C VAL A 131 14.13 0.61 6.09
N ASN A 132 14.01 -0.09 7.22
CA ASN A 132 15.10 -0.18 8.19
C ASN A 132 16.13 -1.21 7.75
N ALA A 133 17.05 -0.80 6.88
CA ALA A 133 18.10 -1.66 6.36
C ALA A 133 19.05 -2.19 7.46
N GLU A 134 19.27 -1.42 8.53
CA GLU A 134 20.05 -1.84 9.70
C GLU A 134 19.41 -3.05 10.37
N ARG A 135 18.11 -2.98 10.72
CA ARG A 135 17.37 -4.12 11.28
C ARG A 135 17.45 -5.34 10.36
N LEU A 136 17.16 -5.14 9.08
CA LEU A 136 17.15 -6.21 8.08
C LEU A 136 18.53 -6.84 7.88
N SER A 137 19.63 -6.11 8.11
CA SER A 137 20.98 -6.65 8.05
C SER A 137 21.32 -7.66 9.15
N THR A 138 20.59 -7.62 10.27
CA THR A 138 20.79 -8.51 11.42
C THR A 138 19.90 -9.76 11.38
N LEU A 139 19.11 -9.91 10.30
CA LEU A 139 18.15 -10.99 10.13
C LEU A 139 18.84 -12.37 10.17
N ARG A 140 18.27 -13.28 10.97
CA ARG A 140 18.62 -14.71 10.95
C ARG A 140 17.49 -15.45 10.26
N VAL A 141 17.78 -15.99 9.07
CA VAL A 141 16.76 -16.61 8.22
C VAL A 141 16.61 -18.09 8.58
N ASP A 142 15.38 -18.50 8.94
CA ASP A 142 15.03 -19.92 9.00
C ASP A 142 14.67 -20.44 7.59
N GLU A 143 15.71 -20.78 6.82
CA GLU A 143 15.59 -21.33 5.46
C GLU A 143 14.72 -22.59 5.39
N LYS A 144 14.70 -23.38 6.47
CA LYS A 144 13.91 -24.61 6.51
C LYS A 144 12.41 -24.31 6.62
N LYS A 145 12.03 -23.30 7.41
CA LYS A 145 10.64 -22.88 7.56
C LYS A 145 10.17 -22.10 6.34
N TYR A 146 10.96 -21.12 5.90
CA TYR A 146 10.49 -20.11 4.95
C TYR A 146 10.93 -20.34 3.50
N GLY A 147 11.99 -21.10 3.24
CA GLY A 147 12.52 -21.31 1.89
C GLY A 147 11.48 -21.87 0.92
N CYS A 148 11.41 -21.28 -0.28
CA CYS A 148 10.61 -21.76 -1.40
C CYS A 148 11.09 -21.18 -2.74
N GLU A 149 10.56 -21.69 -3.84
CA GLU A 149 10.85 -21.16 -5.17
C GLU A 149 10.18 -19.80 -5.39
N ILE A 150 8.87 -19.71 -5.16
CA ILE A 150 8.12 -18.48 -5.33
C ILE A 150 7.30 -18.23 -4.07
N SER A 151 7.36 -17.01 -3.55
CA SER A 151 6.46 -16.56 -2.49
C SER A 151 5.60 -15.39 -2.95
N PHE A 152 4.38 -15.33 -2.42
CA PHE A 152 3.58 -14.13 -2.41
C PHE A 152 3.09 -13.90 -0.98
N VAL A 153 3.42 -12.74 -0.42
CA VAL A 153 2.86 -12.28 0.85
C VAL A 153 1.80 -11.22 0.53
N GLY A 154 0.61 -11.29 1.12
CA GLY A 154 -0.41 -10.25 0.97
C GLY A 154 -1.80 -10.76 0.63
N LYS A 155 -2.78 -9.86 0.70
CA LYS A 155 -4.20 -10.16 0.47
C LYS A 155 -4.47 -10.58 -0.98
N LEU A 156 -5.59 -11.21 -1.27
CA LEU A 156 -6.03 -11.45 -2.67
C LEU A 156 -7.02 -10.40 -3.17
N TYR A 157 -7.44 -9.46 -2.32
CA TYR A 157 -8.38 -8.38 -2.65
C TYR A 157 -9.70 -8.86 -3.27
N GLU A 158 -10.32 -9.89 -2.69
CA GLU A 158 -11.69 -10.28 -3.03
C GLU A 158 -12.60 -9.03 -3.07
N SER A 159 -13.35 -8.92 -4.16
CA SER A 159 -14.13 -7.71 -4.48
C SER A 159 -15.61 -7.97 -4.38
N MET A 160 -16.34 -6.98 -3.88
CA MET A 160 -17.80 -6.95 -3.88
C MET A 160 -18.41 -6.69 -5.26
N LEU A 161 -17.58 -6.44 -6.29
CA LEU A 161 -18.04 -6.09 -7.64
C LEU A 161 -19.03 -7.12 -8.22
N PRO A 162 -18.82 -8.45 -8.14
CA PRO A 162 -19.79 -9.41 -8.66
C PRO A 162 -21.18 -9.28 -8.02
N ALA A 163 -21.22 -9.04 -6.70
CA ALA A 163 -22.47 -8.78 -5.98
C ALA A 163 -23.13 -7.48 -6.47
N MET A 164 -22.35 -6.42 -6.66
CA MET A 164 -22.85 -5.15 -7.22
C MET A 164 -23.41 -5.34 -8.64
N MET A 165 -22.72 -6.09 -9.50
CA MET A 165 -23.12 -6.33 -10.88
C MET A 165 -24.41 -7.17 -11.01
N SER A 166 -24.74 -7.97 -10.00
CA SER A 166 -25.96 -8.81 -10.00
C SER A 166 -27.26 -7.99 -10.10
N HIS A 167 -27.23 -6.72 -9.69
CA HIS A 167 -28.38 -5.81 -9.71
C HIS A 167 -28.35 -4.80 -10.86
N MET A 168 -27.25 -4.75 -11.62
CA MET A 168 -27.10 -3.88 -12.78
C MET A 168 -27.95 -4.37 -13.97
N ASP A 169 -28.16 -3.53 -14.97
CA ASP A 169 -28.71 -3.97 -16.27
C ASP A 169 -27.60 -4.51 -17.21
N GLU A 170 -27.97 -4.96 -18.41
CA GLU A 170 -27.03 -5.55 -19.37
C GLU A 170 -25.96 -4.56 -19.84
N TYR A 171 -26.34 -3.30 -20.08
CA TYR A 171 -25.42 -2.27 -20.52
C TYR A 171 -24.40 -1.95 -19.43
N GLN A 172 -24.87 -1.76 -18.20
CA GLN A 172 -24.02 -1.48 -17.04
C GLN A 172 -23.03 -2.61 -16.76
N ARG A 173 -23.47 -3.88 -16.84
CA ARG A 173 -22.56 -5.02 -16.72
C ARG A 173 -21.52 -5.05 -17.83
N GLY A 174 -21.96 -4.92 -19.08
CA GLY A 174 -21.05 -4.92 -20.24
C GLY A 174 -20.04 -3.78 -20.20
N TYR A 175 -20.45 -2.62 -19.69
CA TYR A 175 -19.58 -1.46 -19.46
C TYR A 175 -18.48 -1.81 -18.47
N ILE A 176 -18.84 -2.27 -17.27
CA ILE A 176 -17.88 -2.67 -16.22
C ILE A 176 -16.95 -3.79 -16.72
N ASP A 177 -17.50 -4.82 -17.37
CA ASP A 177 -16.69 -5.92 -17.93
C ASP A 177 -15.67 -5.41 -18.96
N GLY A 178 -16.06 -4.43 -19.77
CA GLY A 178 -15.15 -3.74 -20.69
C GLY A 178 -14.01 -3.05 -19.95
N VAL A 179 -14.33 -2.27 -18.90
CA VAL A 179 -13.32 -1.59 -18.08
C VAL A 179 -12.35 -2.58 -17.43
N VAL A 180 -12.87 -3.66 -16.83
CA VAL A 180 -12.06 -4.71 -16.21
C VAL A 180 -11.10 -5.33 -17.21
N LYS A 181 -11.60 -5.74 -18.39
CA LYS A 181 -10.78 -6.36 -19.45
C LYS A 181 -9.71 -5.42 -19.98
N THR A 182 -10.05 -4.15 -20.19
CA THR A 182 -9.07 -3.15 -20.64
C THR A 182 -8.02 -2.89 -19.57
N GLN A 183 -8.41 -2.69 -18.31
CA GLN A 183 -7.49 -2.41 -17.22
C GLN A 183 -6.52 -3.58 -16.94
N LEU A 184 -6.95 -4.84 -17.14
CA LEU A 184 -6.08 -6.03 -17.06
C LEU A 184 -4.92 -6.00 -18.06
N GLN A 185 -5.06 -5.31 -19.18
CA GLN A 185 -4.03 -5.19 -20.22
C GLN A 185 -3.12 -3.97 -20.04
N LEU A 186 -3.47 -3.06 -19.12
CA LEU A 186 -2.78 -1.79 -18.93
C LEU A 186 -1.94 -1.82 -17.64
N TYR A 187 -0.64 -2.06 -17.81
CA TYR A 187 0.36 -1.93 -16.75
C TYR A 187 0.97 -0.53 -16.79
N GLY A 188 1.15 0.10 -15.62
CA GLY A 188 1.62 1.49 -15.52
C GLY A 188 0.60 2.56 -15.87
N GLY A 189 -0.62 2.17 -16.26
CA GLY A 189 -1.75 3.07 -16.49
C GLY A 189 -2.96 2.68 -15.65
N TYR A 190 -3.78 3.68 -15.30
CA TYR A 190 -5.00 3.48 -14.52
C TYR A 190 -6.16 4.27 -15.15
N ILE A 191 -7.14 3.56 -15.71
CA ILE A 191 -8.27 4.16 -16.45
C ILE A 191 -9.58 4.15 -15.67
N VAL A 192 -9.65 3.39 -14.57
CA VAL A 192 -10.93 3.11 -13.88
C VAL A 192 -11.58 4.41 -13.41
N ASP A 193 -10.82 5.35 -12.85
CA ASP A 193 -11.36 6.63 -12.41
C ASP A 193 -11.93 7.47 -13.56
N ASP A 194 -11.25 7.48 -14.70
CA ASP A 194 -11.65 8.31 -15.86
C ASP A 194 -12.90 7.75 -16.53
N VAL A 195 -13.06 6.42 -16.50
CA VAL A 195 -14.15 5.73 -17.18
C VAL A 195 -15.36 5.54 -16.25
N ILE A 196 -15.16 5.25 -14.95
CA ILE A 196 -16.27 5.21 -13.98
C ILE A 196 -16.65 6.64 -13.60
N THR A 197 -17.49 7.27 -14.42
CA THR A 197 -17.94 8.66 -14.22
C THR A 197 -19.06 8.77 -13.18
N GLU A 198 -19.34 9.99 -12.71
CA GLU A 198 -20.49 10.25 -11.84
C GLU A 198 -21.82 9.98 -12.55
N GLU A 199 -21.90 10.27 -13.86
CA GLU A 199 -23.07 9.96 -14.69
C GLU A 199 -23.35 8.45 -14.73
N PHE A 200 -22.31 7.65 -15.00
CA PHE A 200 -22.45 6.19 -15.00
C PHE A 200 -22.85 5.68 -13.61
N SER A 201 -22.21 6.17 -12.56
CA SER A 201 -22.51 5.78 -11.18
C SER A 201 -23.94 6.15 -10.77
N GLU A 202 -24.46 7.32 -11.17
CA GLU A 202 -25.85 7.68 -10.93
C GLU A 202 -26.83 6.79 -11.70
N SER A 203 -26.48 6.35 -12.91
CA SER A 203 -27.29 5.38 -13.65
C SER A 203 -27.44 4.05 -12.89
N VAL A 204 -26.35 3.58 -12.26
CA VAL A 204 -26.34 2.36 -11.43
C VAL A 204 -27.21 2.58 -10.18
N ARG A 205 -27.04 3.70 -9.48
CA ARG A 205 -27.88 4.05 -8.32
C ARG A 205 -29.36 4.13 -8.66
N LYS A 206 -29.70 4.75 -9.80
CA LYS A 206 -31.09 4.81 -10.30
C LYS A 206 -31.66 3.42 -10.53
N ARG A 207 -30.88 2.51 -11.15
CA ARG A 207 -31.29 1.12 -11.34
C ARG A 207 -31.57 0.42 -10.02
N TYR A 208 -30.71 0.61 -9.02
CA TYR A 208 -30.89 0.01 -7.70
C TYR A 208 -32.16 0.52 -7.00
N ARG A 209 -32.42 1.84 -7.06
CA ARG A 209 -33.66 2.43 -6.48
C ARG A 209 -34.92 1.87 -7.13
N GLN A 210 -34.88 1.56 -8.44
CA GLN A 210 -36.01 0.93 -9.14
C GLN A 210 -36.28 -0.51 -8.67
N LEU A 211 -35.25 -1.21 -8.18
CA LEU A 211 -35.40 -2.56 -7.64
C LEU A 211 -35.89 -2.54 -6.18
N SER A 212 -35.44 -1.57 -5.38
CA SER A 212 -35.89 -1.37 -4.01
C SER A 212 -35.58 0.04 -3.52
N GLU A 213 -36.55 0.69 -2.86
CA GLU A 213 -36.35 2.00 -2.21
C GLU A 213 -35.30 1.94 -1.09
N LYS A 214 -35.05 0.75 -0.52
CA LYS A 214 -34.05 0.52 0.53
C LYS A 214 -32.70 0.03 -0.01
N ALA A 215 -32.50 0.05 -1.33
CA ALA A 215 -31.25 -0.41 -1.92
C ALA A 215 -30.07 0.47 -1.51
N ILE A 216 -28.95 -0.16 -1.18
CA ILE A 216 -27.69 0.52 -0.85
C ILE A 216 -27.29 1.44 -2.01
N GLN A 217 -26.89 2.67 -1.69
CA GLN A 217 -26.51 3.66 -2.70
C GLN A 217 -24.99 3.75 -2.77
N ILE A 218 -24.42 3.05 -3.74
CA ILE A 218 -22.97 2.98 -3.95
C ILE A 218 -22.48 4.30 -4.56
N SER A 219 -21.43 4.87 -3.98
CA SER A 219 -20.73 6.04 -4.51
C SER A 219 -19.84 5.67 -5.71
N ARG A 220 -19.49 6.67 -6.53
CA ARG A 220 -18.51 6.51 -7.61
C ARG A 220 -17.19 5.92 -7.11
N MET A 221 -16.70 6.39 -5.96
CA MET A 221 -15.45 5.94 -5.36
C MET A 221 -15.50 4.47 -4.94
N GLU A 222 -16.60 4.05 -4.31
CA GLU A 222 -16.79 2.64 -3.93
C GLU A 222 -16.89 1.72 -5.16
N LEU A 223 -17.56 2.16 -6.23
CA LEU A 223 -17.63 1.41 -7.47
C LEU A 223 -16.27 1.30 -8.17
N ALA A 224 -15.52 2.41 -8.26
CA ALA A 224 -14.17 2.42 -8.82
C ALA A 224 -13.21 1.52 -8.00
N TRP A 225 -13.31 1.57 -6.67
CA TRP A 225 -12.56 0.66 -5.79
C TRP A 225 -12.93 -0.80 -6.01
N ALA A 226 -14.24 -1.12 -6.14
CA ALA A 226 -14.71 -2.47 -6.42
C ALA A 226 -14.14 -3.00 -7.76
N VAL A 227 -14.10 -2.15 -8.80
CA VAL A 227 -13.47 -2.49 -10.09
C VAL A 227 -11.96 -2.72 -9.94
N ALA A 228 -11.23 -1.79 -9.30
CA ALA A 228 -9.78 -1.90 -9.15
C ALA A 228 -9.35 -3.12 -8.30
N SER A 229 -10.06 -3.38 -7.20
CA SER A 229 -9.85 -4.57 -6.37
C SER A 229 -10.19 -5.85 -7.14
N HIS A 230 -11.26 -5.87 -7.93
CA HIS A 230 -11.62 -7.03 -8.76
C HIS A 230 -10.55 -7.34 -9.82
N VAL A 231 -10.05 -6.33 -10.53
CA VAL A 231 -8.94 -6.52 -11.49
C VAL A 231 -7.71 -7.11 -10.78
N THR A 232 -7.36 -6.56 -9.62
CA THR A 232 -6.22 -7.03 -8.82
C THR A 232 -6.42 -8.48 -8.38
N HIS A 233 -7.63 -8.84 -7.94
CA HIS A 233 -7.98 -10.19 -7.54
C HIS A 233 -7.81 -11.18 -8.69
N LEU A 234 -8.36 -10.84 -9.88
CA LEU A 234 -8.21 -11.67 -11.07
C LEU A 234 -6.74 -11.88 -11.43
N GLU A 235 -5.93 -10.83 -11.47
CA GLU A 235 -4.50 -10.95 -11.77
C GLU A 235 -3.76 -11.83 -10.76
N ARG A 236 -3.97 -11.62 -9.46
CA ARG A 236 -3.32 -12.40 -8.41
C ARG A 236 -3.73 -13.87 -8.48
N MET A 237 -5.01 -14.15 -8.65
CA MET A 237 -5.54 -15.50 -8.79
C MET A 237 -4.98 -16.20 -10.03
N THR A 238 -4.95 -15.54 -11.18
CA THR A 238 -4.38 -16.11 -12.41
C THR A 238 -2.88 -16.35 -12.27
N LEU A 239 -2.12 -15.38 -11.75
CA LEU A 239 -0.67 -15.50 -11.56
C LEU A 239 -0.33 -16.69 -10.65
N LEU A 240 -0.99 -16.78 -9.48
CA LEU A 240 -0.77 -17.87 -8.53
C LEU A 240 -1.19 -19.23 -9.09
N SER A 241 -2.34 -19.30 -9.78
CA SER A 241 -2.85 -20.54 -10.36
C SER A 241 -1.90 -21.09 -11.44
N VAL A 242 -1.42 -20.22 -12.34
CA VAL A 242 -0.52 -20.65 -13.42
C VAL A 242 0.87 -21.00 -12.88
N LEU A 243 1.44 -20.18 -12.00
CA LEU A 243 2.77 -20.44 -11.44
C LEU A 243 2.81 -21.72 -10.59
N SER A 244 1.79 -21.96 -9.76
CA SER A 244 1.71 -23.19 -8.94
C SER A 244 1.49 -24.46 -9.78
N GLY A 245 1.10 -24.32 -11.05
CA GLY A 245 1.08 -25.40 -12.02
C GLY A 245 2.48 -25.82 -12.51
N ARG A 246 3.50 -24.97 -12.31
CA ARG A 246 4.85 -25.08 -12.88
C ARG A 246 5.94 -25.21 -11.82
N HIS A 247 5.80 -24.47 -10.72
CA HIS A 247 6.78 -24.32 -9.64
C HIS A 247 6.14 -24.41 -8.27
N GLN A 248 6.95 -24.54 -7.23
CA GLN A 248 6.48 -24.39 -5.86
C GLN A 248 6.09 -22.92 -5.58
N VAL A 249 4.86 -22.70 -5.13
CA VAL A 249 4.36 -21.37 -4.73
C VAL A 249 3.84 -21.41 -3.30
N LYS A 250 4.41 -20.59 -2.42
CA LYS A 250 3.89 -20.33 -1.07
C LYS A 250 3.11 -19.01 -1.03
N LEU A 251 1.91 -19.05 -0.47
CA LEU A 251 1.04 -17.90 -0.25
C LEU A 251 0.90 -17.61 1.24
N TYR A 252 1.33 -16.43 1.65
CA TYR A 252 1.15 -15.91 3.01
C TYR A 252 0.05 -14.84 3.00
N THR A 253 -1.15 -15.21 3.42
CA THR A 253 -2.34 -14.33 3.53
C THR A 253 -3.15 -14.68 4.78
N PHE A 254 -4.12 -13.85 5.16
CA PHE A 254 -4.88 -14.01 6.41
C PHE A 254 -5.89 -15.17 6.37
N GLU A 255 -6.80 -15.12 5.40
CA GLU A 255 -7.84 -16.12 5.19
C GLU A 255 -8.05 -16.28 3.68
N LEU A 256 -8.57 -17.44 3.30
CA LEU A 256 -8.96 -17.77 1.93
C LEU A 256 -10.40 -18.26 1.94
N THR A 257 -11.19 -17.81 0.97
CA THR A 257 -12.52 -18.35 0.73
C THR A 257 -12.44 -19.79 0.21
N GLU A 258 -13.54 -20.54 0.34
CA GLU A 258 -13.64 -21.89 -0.22
C GLU A 258 -13.42 -21.89 -1.75
N ASP A 259 -13.89 -20.85 -2.44
CA ASP A 259 -13.67 -20.71 -3.89
C ASP A 259 -12.21 -20.43 -4.22
N GLU A 260 -11.52 -19.56 -3.48
CA GLU A 260 -10.09 -19.32 -3.68
C GLU A 260 -9.27 -20.58 -3.46
N ARG A 261 -9.57 -21.36 -2.42
CA ARG A 261 -8.91 -22.67 -2.15
C ARG A 261 -9.13 -23.65 -3.29
N ARG A 262 -10.34 -23.69 -3.85
CA ARG A 262 -10.68 -24.57 -4.97
C ARG A 262 -9.95 -24.17 -6.26
N ILE A 263 -9.75 -22.88 -6.51
CA ILE A 263 -9.07 -22.35 -7.70
C ILE A 263 -7.54 -22.47 -7.59
N LEU A 264 -7.00 -22.47 -6.37
CA LEU A 264 -5.57 -22.55 -6.08
C LEU A 264 -5.15 -23.88 -5.41
N PRO A 265 -5.49 -25.07 -5.96
CA PRO A 265 -5.30 -26.34 -5.27
C PRO A 265 -3.82 -26.75 -5.11
N LYS A 266 -2.92 -26.11 -5.86
CA LYS A 266 -1.47 -26.39 -5.84
C LYS A 266 -0.66 -25.33 -5.09
N VAL A 267 -1.29 -24.26 -4.61
CA VAL A 267 -0.60 -23.22 -3.83
C VAL A 267 -0.50 -23.68 -2.39
N GLU A 268 0.70 -23.58 -1.81
CA GLU A 268 0.92 -23.85 -0.39
C GLU A 268 0.46 -22.65 0.43
N TYR A 269 -0.64 -22.78 1.16
CA TYR A 269 -1.16 -21.73 2.03
C TYR A 269 -0.47 -21.75 3.40
N CYS A 270 0.18 -20.64 3.77
CA CYS A 270 1.02 -20.56 4.97
C CYS A 270 0.47 -19.67 6.09
N GLY A 271 -0.72 -19.07 5.92
CA GLY A 271 -1.29 -18.12 6.87
C GLY A 271 -0.58 -16.76 6.86
N SER A 272 -0.98 -15.88 7.78
CA SER A 272 -0.36 -14.56 7.93
C SER A 272 0.98 -14.65 8.66
N VAL A 273 1.89 -13.75 8.34
CA VAL A 273 3.20 -13.60 8.98
C VAL A 273 3.31 -12.25 9.66
N ASP A 274 4.02 -12.21 10.79
CA ASP A 274 4.36 -10.95 11.45
C ASP A 274 5.23 -10.06 10.54
N TYR A 275 4.96 -8.74 10.54
CA TYR A 275 5.64 -7.78 9.67
C TYR A 275 7.12 -7.59 10.03
N LEU A 276 7.45 -7.58 11.32
CA LEU A 276 8.81 -7.27 11.80
C LEU A 276 9.69 -8.53 11.80
N ASP A 277 9.16 -9.65 12.28
CA ASP A 277 9.96 -10.82 12.61
C ASP A 277 9.93 -11.90 11.52
N GLU A 278 8.77 -12.19 10.93
CA GLU A 278 8.59 -13.33 10.04
C GLU A 278 8.65 -12.95 8.56
N MET A 279 8.01 -11.86 8.18
CA MET A 279 7.90 -11.41 6.79
C MET A 279 9.28 -11.17 6.12
N PRO A 280 10.27 -10.53 6.79
CA PRO A 280 11.60 -10.39 6.21
C PRO A 280 12.31 -11.73 5.95
N GLN A 281 12.07 -12.74 6.79
CA GLN A 281 12.64 -14.08 6.60
C GLN A 281 12.04 -14.76 5.38
N VAL A 282 10.73 -14.61 5.13
CA VAL A 282 10.11 -15.08 3.88
C VAL A 282 10.81 -14.46 2.69
N PHE A 283 11.04 -13.15 2.71
CA PHE A 283 11.63 -12.45 1.57
C PHE A 283 13.07 -12.86 1.30
N ALA A 284 13.87 -13.02 2.35
CA ALA A 284 15.25 -13.45 2.24
C ALA A 284 15.38 -14.92 1.80
N ALA A 285 14.48 -15.81 2.26
CA ALA A 285 14.52 -17.24 1.97
C ALA A 285 13.91 -17.64 0.61
N SER A 286 13.06 -16.77 0.04
CA SER A 286 12.38 -17.06 -1.24
C SER A 286 13.31 -16.81 -2.42
N LYS A 287 13.34 -17.74 -3.39
CA LYS A 287 14.09 -17.50 -4.64
C LYS A 287 13.48 -16.32 -5.41
N ILE A 288 12.15 -16.25 -5.54
CA ILE A 288 11.42 -15.13 -6.15
C ILE A 288 10.32 -14.66 -5.21
N ASN A 289 10.26 -13.35 -4.99
CA ASN A 289 9.16 -12.70 -4.27
C ASN A 289 8.27 -11.96 -5.25
N LEU A 290 7.01 -12.41 -5.39
CA LEU A 290 6.02 -11.74 -6.24
C LEU A 290 5.51 -10.47 -5.57
N CYS A 291 5.40 -9.39 -6.35
CA CYS A 291 4.78 -8.14 -5.93
C CYS A 291 3.78 -7.62 -6.99
N PRO A 292 2.66 -8.33 -7.24
CA PRO A 292 1.55 -7.79 -8.02
C PRO A 292 0.90 -6.63 -7.26
N VAL A 293 1.05 -5.41 -7.74
CA VAL A 293 0.57 -4.20 -7.05
C VAL A 293 -0.95 -4.07 -7.15
N LEU A 294 -1.60 -3.59 -6.08
CA LEU A 294 -3.04 -3.27 -6.09
C LEU A 294 -3.29 -2.19 -7.15
N LYS A 295 -4.21 -2.42 -8.10
CA LYS A 295 -4.49 -1.45 -9.19
C LYS A 295 -4.97 -0.08 -8.71
N ALA A 296 -5.56 -0.01 -7.52
CA ALA A 296 -5.93 1.26 -6.91
C ALA A 296 -4.70 2.11 -6.54
N ASN A 297 -3.52 1.50 -6.34
CA ASN A 297 -2.24 2.20 -6.23
C ASN A 297 -1.84 2.64 -7.65
N ARG A 298 -2.21 3.88 -8.00
CA ARG A 298 -2.02 4.46 -9.34
C ARG A 298 -0.55 4.66 -9.69
N SER A 299 0.24 4.88 -8.65
CA SER A 299 1.66 5.19 -8.67
C SER A 299 2.24 4.83 -7.29
N GLY A 300 3.53 5.06 -7.13
CA GLY A 300 4.27 4.87 -5.90
C GLY A 300 5.05 3.58 -5.90
N ILE A 301 6.10 3.54 -5.09
CA ILE A 301 6.79 2.29 -4.78
C ILE A 301 6.04 1.63 -3.63
N PRO A 302 5.43 0.44 -3.83
CA PRO A 302 4.75 -0.24 -2.74
C PRO A 302 5.78 -0.58 -1.65
N LEU A 303 5.42 -0.40 -0.37
CA LEU A 303 6.30 -0.75 0.75
C LEU A 303 6.86 -2.17 0.61
N ARG A 304 6.04 -3.09 0.11
CA ARG A 304 6.43 -4.48 -0.13
C ARG A 304 7.65 -4.63 -1.05
N ALA A 305 7.78 -3.81 -2.08
CA ALA A 305 8.94 -3.86 -2.96
C ALA A 305 10.22 -3.46 -2.20
N LEU A 306 10.13 -2.42 -1.37
CA LEU A 306 11.24 -1.98 -0.52
C LEU A 306 11.58 -3.05 0.53
N ASP A 307 10.57 -3.66 1.16
CA ASP A 307 10.77 -4.71 2.16
C ASP A 307 11.51 -5.93 1.57
N VAL A 308 11.09 -6.38 0.39
CA VAL A 308 11.69 -7.52 -0.32
C VAL A 308 13.16 -7.23 -0.62
N MET A 309 13.44 -6.11 -1.29
CA MET A 309 14.80 -5.76 -1.68
C MET A 309 15.68 -5.45 -0.45
N GLY A 310 15.13 -4.78 0.57
CA GLY A 310 15.84 -4.49 1.82
C GLY A 310 16.23 -5.74 2.61
N ALA A 311 15.40 -6.79 2.58
CA ALA A 311 15.69 -8.09 3.16
C ALA A 311 16.71 -8.91 2.33
N GLY A 312 17.11 -8.42 1.15
CA GLY A 312 17.99 -9.12 0.21
C GLY A 312 17.28 -10.15 -0.67
N GLY A 313 15.96 -10.12 -0.72
CA GLY A 313 15.17 -10.97 -1.60
C GLY A 313 15.14 -10.47 -3.04
N PHE A 314 15.04 -11.39 -3.99
CA PHE A 314 14.81 -11.05 -5.39
C PHE A 314 13.35 -10.64 -5.61
N LEU A 315 13.14 -9.45 -6.18
CA LEU A 315 11.82 -8.87 -6.46
C LEU A 315 11.39 -9.13 -7.90
N LEU A 316 10.21 -9.73 -8.09
CA LEU A 316 9.47 -9.75 -9.35
C LEU A 316 8.14 -9.01 -9.17
N SER A 317 8.07 -7.76 -9.64
CA SER A 317 6.94 -6.86 -9.41
C SER A 317 6.19 -6.54 -10.70
N SER A 318 4.88 -6.30 -10.61
CA SER A 318 4.19 -5.62 -11.71
C SER A 318 4.78 -4.23 -11.89
N TYR A 319 4.86 -3.75 -13.13
CA TYR A 319 5.38 -2.42 -13.45
C TYR A 319 4.65 -1.30 -12.66
N GLN A 320 5.43 -0.37 -12.14
CA GLN A 320 5.02 0.90 -11.54
C GLN A 320 5.99 1.99 -11.99
N SER A 321 5.48 3.20 -12.28
CA SER A 321 6.28 4.33 -12.76
C SER A 321 7.44 4.66 -11.83
N GLU A 322 7.19 4.82 -10.53
CA GLU A 322 8.27 5.17 -9.60
C GLU A 322 9.20 3.98 -9.31
N LEU A 323 8.76 2.73 -9.46
CA LEU A 323 9.74 1.63 -9.43
C LEU A 323 10.73 1.75 -10.59
N ALA A 324 10.23 2.02 -11.80
CA ALA A 324 11.09 2.20 -12.97
C ALA A 324 11.91 3.50 -12.97
N GLU A 325 11.51 4.50 -12.19
CA GLU A 325 12.26 5.76 -12.00
C GLU A 325 13.47 5.57 -11.07
N TYR A 326 13.29 4.81 -9.99
CA TYR A 326 14.30 4.66 -8.93
C TYR A 326 15.19 3.41 -9.09
N PHE A 327 14.75 2.41 -9.87
CA PHE A 327 15.45 1.15 -10.03
C PHE A 327 15.60 0.78 -11.51
N TYR A 328 16.75 0.23 -11.87
CA TYR A 328 17.01 -0.31 -13.20
C TYR A 328 16.43 -1.73 -13.35
N ASP A 329 15.42 -1.87 -14.20
CA ASP A 329 14.80 -3.17 -14.54
C ASP A 329 15.83 -4.16 -15.11
N GLY A 330 15.80 -5.39 -14.61
CA GLY A 330 16.76 -6.46 -14.95
C GLY A 330 18.14 -6.31 -14.30
N GLN A 331 18.37 -5.28 -13.48
CA GLN A 331 19.66 -5.04 -12.82
C GLN A 331 19.53 -4.90 -11.30
N GLU A 332 18.53 -4.15 -10.82
CA GLU A 332 18.29 -3.92 -9.38
C GLU A 332 16.97 -4.53 -8.91
N CYS A 333 16.00 -4.64 -9.81
CA CYS A 333 14.76 -5.40 -9.60
C CYS A 333 14.25 -5.91 -10.95
N VAL A 334 13.20 -6.74 -10.94
CA VAL A 334 12.55 -7.18 -12.18
C VAL A 334 11.09 -6.74 -12.20
N LEU A 335 10.74 -6.03 -13.26
CA LEU A 335 9.39 -5.57 -13.53
C LEU A 335 8.74 -6.42 -14.61
N TYR A 336 7.43 -6.59 -14.58
CA TYR A 336 6.67 -7.20 -15.67
C TYR A 336 5.48 -6.34 -16.10
N THR A 337 5.12 -6.45 -17.38
CA THR A 337 4.03 -5.66 -18.01
C THR A 337 2.88 -6.51 -18.53
N SER A 338 2.89 -7.82 -18.29
CA SER A 338 1.75 -8.71 -18.49
C SER A 338 1.89 -9.97 -17.62
N LEU A 339 0.82 -10.76 -17.50
CA LEU A 339 0.86 -12.03 -16.78
C LEU A 339 1.79 -13.04 -17.47
N GLU A 340 1.79 -13.07 -18.81
CA GLU A 340 2.66 -13.91 -19.62
C GLU A 340 4.14 -13.56 -19.40
N ASP A 341 4.46 -12.26 -19.37
CA ASP A 341 5.80 -11.77 -19.07
C ASP A 341 6.23 -12.15 -17.64
N ALA A 342 5.32 -12.02 -16.65
CA ALA A 342 5.58 -12.44 -15.28
C ALA A 342 5.93 -13.94 -15.18
N ILE A 343 5.16 -14.79 -15.87
CA ILE A 343 5.36 -16.25 -15.88
C ILE A 343 6.68 -16.60 -16.57
N ALA A 344 6.96 -16.00 -17.74
CA ALA A 344 8.20 -16.23 -18.47
C ALA A 344 9.44 -15.80 -17.66
N LYS A 345 9.36 -14.65 -16.99
CA LYS A 345 10.43 -14.17 -16.10
C LYS A 345 10.59 -15.07 -14.88
N ALA A 346 9.51 -15.55 -14.27
CA ALA A 346 9.60 -16.50 -13.16
C ALA A 346 10.33 -17.78 -13.57
N ASP A 347 9.97 -18.38 -14.72
CA ASP A 347 10.66 -19.56 -15.27
C ASP A 347 12.15 -19.27 -15.50
N PHE A 348 12.47 -18.13 -16.14
CA PHE A 348 13.83 -17.74 -16.45
C PHE A 348 14.68 -17.56 -15.19
N TYR A 349 14.24 -16.72 -14.25
CA TYR A 349 15.05 -16.40 -13.06
C TYR A 349 15.11 -17.56 -12.06
N LEU A 350 14.16 -18.50 -12.07
CA LEU A 350 14.32 -19.75 -11.31
C LEU A 350 15.47 -20.62 -11.83
N ALA A 351 15.68 -20.64 -13.15
CA ALA A 351 16.75 -21.39 -13.81
C ALA A 351 18.14 -20.71 -13.78
N HIS A 352 18.20 -19.40 -13.48
CA HIS A 352 19.44 -18.60 -13.49
C HIS A 352 19.73 -17.98 -12.12
N GLU A 353 20.25 -18.79 -11.21
CA GLU A 353 20.50 -18.39 -9.81
C GLU A 353 21.54 -17.27 -9.68
N ASP A 354 22.61 -17.31 -10.46
CA ASP A 354 23.67 -16.31 -10.46
C ASP A 354 23.15 -14.91 -10.81
N ILE A 355 22.39 -14.82 -11.91
CA ILE A 355 21.76 -13.57 -12.35
C ILE A 355 20.79 -13.08 -11.28
N ARG A 356 19.98 -13.99 -10.71
CA ARG A 356 18.99 -13.66 -9.68
C ARG A 356 19.64 -13.09 -8.42
N GLN A 357 20.71 -13.71 -7.94
CA GLN A 357 21.45 -13.25 -6.76
C GLN A 357 22.16 -11.92 -7.00
N GLN A 358 22.71 -11.70 -8.21
CA GLN A 358 23.30 -10.41 -8.57
C GLN A 358 22.26 -9.28 -8.54
N ILE A 359 21.07 -9.51 -9.10
CA ILE A 359 19.99 -8.52 -9.09
C ILE A 359 19.51 -8.23 -7.67
N ALA A 360 19.29 -9.27 -6.85
CA ALA A 360 18.86 -9.10 -5.45
C ALA A 360 19.89 -8.29 -4.62
N ALA A 361 21.19 -8.55 -4.81
CA ALA A 361 22.25 -7.80 -4.15
C ALA A 361 22.30 -6.33 -4.60
N ALA A 362 22.12 -6.06 -5.89
CA ALA A 362 22.09 -4.70 -6.43
C ALA A 362 20.85 -3.93 -5.94
N GLY A 363 19.67 -4.56 -5.93
CA GLY A 363 18.44 -3.99 -5.35
C GLY A 363 18.59 -3.63 -3.88
N ARG A 364 19.20 -4.52 -3.09
CA ARG A 364 19.52 -4.24 -1.68
C ARG A 364 20.47 -3.07 -1.50
N ALA A 365 21.49 -2.97 -2.34
CA ALA A 365 22.44 -1.84 -2.30
C ALA A 365 21.72 -0.51 -2.61
N ARG A 366 20.84 -0.49 -3.62
CA ARG A 366 20.01 0.69 -3.93
C ARG A 366 19.12 1.10 -2.77
N ILE A 367 18.52 0.14 -2.07
CA ILE A 367 17.70 0.40 -0.88
C ILE A 367 18.52 1.09 0.22
N GLN A 368 19.73 0.59 0.50
CA GLN A 368 20.62 1.16 1.51
C GLN A 368 21.09 2.57 1.15
N GLU A 369 21.24 2.85 -0.14
CA GLU A 369 21.67 4.16 -0.64
C GLU A 369 20.55 5.21 -0.58
N ALA A 370 19.31 4.86 -0.94
CA ALA A 370 18.29 5.86 -1.27
C ALA A 370 16.95 5.73 -0.51
N PHE A 371 16.76 4.65 0.26
CA PHE A 371 15.49 4.33 0.94
C PHE A 371 15.65 4.08 2.44
N GLY A 372 16.69 4.68 3.04
CA GLY A 372 16.89 4.71 4.49
C GLY A 372 15.95 5.69 5.20
N TYR A 373 15.73 5.47 6.49
CA TYR A 373 14.86 6.34 7.29
C TYR A 373 15.52 7.68 7.63
N GLU A 374 16.85 7.74 7.73
CA GLU A 374 17.60 8.95 8.05
C GLU A 374 17.18 10.14 7.15
N ASP A 375 17.21 9.94 5.82
CA ASP A 375 16.82 10.98 4.85
C ASP A 375 15.33 11.32 4.93
N ARG A 376 14.47 10.33 5.23
CA ARG A 376 13.02 10.56 5.37
C ARG A 376 12.71 11.37 6.62
N ILE A 377 13.37 11.07 7.73
CA ILE A 377 13.23 11.85 8.97
C ILE A 377 13.67 13.29 8.72
N GLU A 378 14.81 13.51 8.07
CA GLU A 378 15.26 14.86 7.72
C GLU A 378 14.20 15.61 6.90
N ALA A 379 13.69 14.99 5.83
CA ALA A 379 12.66 15.58 4.98
C ALA A 379 11.34 15.87 5.72
N LEU A 380 10.88 14.95 6.59
CA LEU A 380 9.66 15.12 7.38
C LEU A 380 9.76 16.30 8.35
N LEU A 381 10.95 16.58 8.88
CA LEU A 381 11.17 17.59 9.89
C LEU A 381 11.58 18.96 9.32
N SER A 382 12.17 19.01 8.13
CA SER A 382 12.75 20.22 7.53
C SER A 382 11.75 21.25 6.98
N VAL A 383 10.50 20.85 6.68
CA VAL A 383 9.52 21.67 5.93
C VAL A 383 8.61 22.56 6.77
#